data_AF-A0AAF0E4S8-F1
#
_entry.id   AF-A0AAF0E4S8-F1
#
_cell.length_a   1.000
_cell.length_b   1.000
_cell.length_c   1.000
_cell.angle_alpha   90.00
_cell.angle_beta   90.00
_cell.angle_gamma   90.00
#
_symmetry.space_group_name_H-M   'P 1'
#
loop_
_entity.id
_entity.type
_entity.pdbx_description
1 polymer ?
#
loop_
_entity_poly.entity_id
_entity_poly.type
_entity_poly.pdbx_seq_one_letter_code
_entity_poly.pdbx_strand_id
1 'polypeptide(L)'
;MKEDVVAGLSQRICDHMNSDHADAVAHLCMFHARLPCLPSWSSMESITATDMRLQYKSPGDENGTSSAKLCNIYISFDPPLESSMDARKRLVAMSRESEERNRELYKQGLAMFYMAFKIIAGTCLVFCMCHLLQHLNSAWTNAAPVPADAALWPFWLWTTLAKRSRPELTSETWKNQTVLITGGSKGLGATVARLLVDRGAKVISLDKSKPSFKHANISAYNCDVSKQHEVVSVARSIMSTHGPPTIVINNAADYVASKHALVGLHESLRFELDTIYKTPYVRTTLVTPGQMDETSMFSGIQYNRFARFFAPCVQVESVAEAIVDALEKQESRTIVKPWYVAAAPLLRILPSIVHDGIQWVREERLMNRHWARIMPCPR
;
A
#
# COMPACT_ATOMS: atom_id res chain seq x y z
N MET A 1 9.44 -50.46 -50.70
CA MET A 1 9.60 -49.03 -50.37
C MET A 1 8.86 -48.26 -51.45
N LYS A 2 7.82 -47.50 -51.10
CA LYS A 2 7.23 -46.52 -52.04
C LYS A 2 8.30 -45.45 -52.27
N GLU A 3 8.60 -45.12 -53.52
CA GLU A 3 9.46 -43.97 -53.83
C GLU A 3 8.87 -42.72 -53.17
N ASP A 4 9.72 -41.92 -52.53
CA ASP A 4 9.32 -40.65 -51.95
C ASP A 4 8.91 -39.71 -53.08
N VAL A 5 7.61 -39.45 -53.17
CA VAL A 5 6.97 -38.67 -54.23
C VAL A 5 7.51 -37.23 -54.29
N VAL A 6 8.15 -36.75 -53.21
CA VAL A 6 8.64 -35.39 -53.07
C VAL A 6 10.18 -35.31 -53.14
N ALA A 7 10.91 -36.43 -53.11
CA ALA A 7 12.38 -36.43 -53.02
C ALA A 7 13.08 -35.64 -54.15
N GLY A 8 12.58 -35.71 -55.40
CA GLY A 8 13.13 -34.96 -56.53
C GLY A 8 12.83 -33.45 -56.53
N LEU A 9 11.92 -32.99 -55.65
CA LEU A 9 11.46 -31.61 -55.54
C LEU A 9 11.76 -30.98 -54.16
N SER A 10 12.16 -31.78 -53.17
CA SER A 10 12.39 -31.32 -51.79
C SER A 10 13.25 -30.08 -51.72
N GLN A 11 14.42 -30.08 -52.39
CA GLN A 11 15.33 -28.93 -52.37
C GLN A 11 14.67 -27.65 -52.90
N ARG A 12 13.94 -27.74 -54.02
CA ARG A 12 13.23 -26.59 -54.60
C ARG A 12 12.11 -26.07 -53.69
N ILE A 13 11.45 -26.97 -52.96
CA ILE A 13 10.40 -26.59 -51.99
C ILE A 13 11.03 -25.87 -50.80
N CYS A 14 12.13 -26.40 -50.25
CA CYS A 14 12.84 -25.76 -49.14
C CYS A 14 13.37 -24.37 -49.53
N ASP A 15 14.01 -24.25 -50.69
CA ASP A 15 14.54 -22.97 -51.18
C ASP A 15 13.42 -21.92 -51.35
N HIS A 16 12.29 -22.31 -51.97
CA HIS A 16 11.14 -21.42 -52.16
C HIS A 16 10.46 -21.03 -50.83
N MET A 17 10.30 -21.99 -49.90
CA MET A 17 9.74 -21.70 -48.58
C MET A 17 10.64 -20.74 -47.78
N ASN A 18 11.95 -20.91 -47.87
CA ASN A 18 12.90 -20.08 -47.15
C ASN A 18 13.10 -18.69 -47.77
N SER A 19 12.92 -18.53 -49.09
CA SER A 19 13.06 -17.23 -49.76
C SER A 19 11.76 -16.42 -49.75
N ASP A 20 10.64 -17.05 -50.11
CA ASP A 20 9.40 -16.34 -50.46
C ASP A 20 8.37 -16.42 -49.32
N HIS A 21 8.54 -17.36 -48.38
CA HIS A 21 7.60 -17.65 -47.29
C HIS A 21 8.29 -17.85 -45.92
N ALA A 22 9.36 -17.09 -45.67
CA ALA A 22 10.13 -17.20 -44.43
C ALA A 22 9.30 -16.92 -43.17
N ASP A 23 8.29 -16.05 -43.28
CA ASP A 23 7.31 -15.74 -42.24
C ASP A 23 6.44 -16.96 -41.89
N ALA A 24 5.94 -17.67 -42.89
CA ALA A 24 5.18 -18.91 -42.70
C ALA A 24 6.03 -19.97 -41.95
N VAL A 25 7.30 -20.11 -42.31
CA VAL A 25 8.24 -21.02 -41.62
C VAL A 25 8.41 -20.62 -40.15
N ALA A 26 8.51 -19.32 -39.85
CA ALA A 26 8.61 -18.81 -38.49
C ALA A 26 7.34 -19.09 -37.67
N HIS A 27 6.16 -18.91 -38.27
CA HIS A 27 4.87 -19.23 -37.64
C HIS A 27 4.70 -20.72 -37.36
N LEU A 28 5.11 -21.59 -38.29
CA LEU A 28 5.14 -23.05 -38.08
C LEU A 28 6.10 -23.42 -36.94
N CYS A 29 7.29 -22.82 -36.90
CA CYS A 29 8.23 -23.04 -35.80
C CYS A 29 7.65 -22.62 -34.46
N MET A 30 7.08 -21.42 -34.37
CA MET A 30 6.45 -20.91 -33.15
C MET A 30 5.32 -21.82 -32.67
N PHE A 31 4.48 -22.29 -33.60
CA PHE A 31 3.32 -23.12 -33.27
C PHE A 31 3.75 -24.52 -32.79
N HIS A 32 4.58 -25.22 -33.57
CA HIS A 32 4.94 -26.62 -33.27
C HIS A 32 5.96 -26.74 -32.12
N ALA A 33 6.88 -25.77 -31.95
CA ALA A 33 7.79 -25.74 -30.80
C ALA A 33 7.23 -24.98 -29.59
N ARG A 34 5.98 -24.48 -29.66
CA ARG A 34 5.31 -23.72 -28.59
C ARG A 34 6.16 -22.56 -28.06
N LEU A 35 6.72 -21.77 -28.98
CA LEU A 35 7.58 -20.65 -28.63
C LEU A 35 6.75 -19.47 -28.09
N PRO A 36 7.29 -18.69 -27.14
CA PRO A 36 6.59 -17.53 -26.59
C PRO A 36 6.47 -16.36 -27.60
N CYS A 37 7.35 -16.31 -28.60
CA CYS A 37 7.39 -15.32 -29.66
C CYS A 37 7.93 -15.94 -30.96
N LEU A 38 7.81 -15.20 -32.08
CA LEU A 38 8.40 -15.60 -33.35
C LEU A 38 9.93 -15.67 -33.22
N PRO A 39 10.58 -16.72 -33.75
CA PRO A 39 12.03 -16.81 -33.73
C PRO A 39 12.66 -15.73 -34.59
N SER A 40 13.83 -15.23 -34.20
CA SER A 40 14.58 -14.23 -34.98
C SER A 40 15.06 -14.75 -36.33
N TRP A 41 15.17 -16.08 -36.46
CA TRP A 41 15.56 -16.79 -37.66
C TRP A 41 14.99 -18.21 -37.65
N SER A 42 14.53 -18.67 -38.82
CA SER A 42 14.08 -20.04 -39.05
C SER A 42 14.29 -20.44 -40.51
N SER A 43 14.48 -21.74 -40.75
CA SER A 43 14.68 -22.35 -42.06
C SER A 43 14.01 -23.72 -42.13
N MET A 44 13.44 -24.07 -43.28
CA MET A 44 13.06 -25.44 -43.62
C MET A 44 14.27 -26.18 -44.18
N GLU A 45 14.65 -27.28 -43.56
CA GLU A 45 15.83 -28.07 -43.92
C GLU A 45 15.52 -29.18 -44.92
N SER A 46 14.40 -29.89 -44.71
CA SER A 46 14.02 -31.01 -45.57
C SER A 46 12.53 -31.30 -45.50
N ILE A 47 11.98 -31.86 -46.58
CA ILE A 47 10.61 -32.37 -46.65
C ILE A 47 10.59 -33.73 -47.35
N THR A 48 10.01 -34.73 -46.70
CA THR A 48 9.77 -36.08 -47.23
C THR A 48 8.27 -36.34 -47.34
N ALA A 49 7.88 -37.46 -47.93
CA ALA A 49 6.48 -37.88 -47.94
C ALA A 49 5.87 -38.08 -46.53
N THR A 50 6.69 -38.31 -45.50
CA THR A 50 6.24 -38.64 -44.14
C THR A 50 6.47 -37.55 -43.11
N ASP A 51 7.44 -36.67 -43.32
CA ASP A 51 7.82 -35.66 -42.34
C ASP A 51 8.50 -34.46 -42.98
N MET A 52 8.45 -33.33 -42.28
CA MET A 52 9.25 -32.16 -42.60
C MET A 52 10.06 -31.72 -41.40
N ARG A 53 11.25 -31.20 -41.68
CA ARG A 53 12.20 -30.72 -40.69
C ARG A 53 12.35 -29.21 -40.80
N LEU A 54 12.06 -28.51 -39.71
CA LEU A 54 12.31 -27.08 -39.56
C LEU A 54 13.43 -26.86 -38.55
N GLN A 55 14.18 -25.78 -38.73
CA GLN A 55 15.22 -25.33 -37.83
C GLN A 55 14.97 -23.88 -37.44
N TYR A 56 15.22 -23.54 -36.18
CA TYR A 56 15.04 -22.17 -35.69
C TYR A 56 16.05 -21.82 -34.60
N LYS A 57 16.25 -20.52 -34.41
CA LYS A 57 17.04 -19.99 -33.29
C LYS A 57 16.13 -19.76 -32.08
N SER A 58 16.51 -20.29 -30.91
CA SER A 58 15.71 -20.15 -29.68
C SER A 58 15.64 -18.68 -29.20
N PRO A 59 14.44 -18.17 -28.86
CA PRO A 59 14.30 -16.82 -28.30
C PRO A 59 14.88 -16.77 -26.87
N GLY A 60 16.07 -16.18 -26.73
CA GLY A 60 16.80 -16.06 -25.45
C GLY A 60 18.33 -15.98 -25.56
N ASP A 61 18.91 -16.41 -26.68
CA ASP A 61 20.37 -16.47 -26.90
C ASP A 61 20.97 -15.18 -27.52
N GLU A 62 20.42 -14.00 -27.21
CA GLU A 62 20.93 -12.72 -27.75
C GLU A 62 22.11 -12.14 -26.94
N ASN A 63 22.38 -12.69 -25.74
CA ASN A 63 23.50 -12.27 -24.91
C ASN A 63 24.79 -13.05 -25.26
N GLY A 64 25.44 -12.63 -26.35
CA GLY A 64 26.91 -12.51 -26.42
C GLY A 64 27.80 -13.71 -26.06
N THR A 65 27.41 -14.96 -26.35
CA THR A 65 28.37 -16.08 -26.38
C THR A 65 28.24 -16.90 -27.65
N SER A 66 29.38 -17.14 -28.30
CA SER A 66 29.54 -17.74 -29.63
C SER A 66 29.06 -19.19 -29.73
N SER A 67 27.76 -19.39 -29.93
CA SER A 67 27.14 -20.31 -30.90
C SER A 67 25.64 -20.29 -30.64
N ALA A 68 24.84 -19.63 -31.48
CA ALA A 68 23.40 -19.68 -31.36
C ALA A 68 22.93 -21.14 -31.45
N LYS A 69 22.27 -21.67 -30.41
CA LYS A 69 21.81 -23.06 -30.41
C LYS A 69 20.65 -23.21 -31.40
N LEU A 70 20.93 -23.85 -32.53
CA LEU A 70 19.92 -24.17 -33.54
C LEU A 70 19.11 -25.37 -33.09
N CYS A 71 17.80 -25.17 -32.93
CA CYS A 71 16.85 -26.20 -32.53
C CYS A 71 16.15 -26.76 -33.78
N ASN A 72 15.88 -28.06 -33.79
CA ASN A 72 15.19 -28.73 -34.90
C ASN A 72 13.80 -29.19 -34.45
N ILE A 73 12.83 -29.05 -35.35
CA ILE A 73 11.44 -29.51 -35.18
C ILE A 73 11.16 -30.50 -36.29
N TYR A 74 10.55 -31.63 -35.93
CA TYR A 74 10.07 -32.63 -36.88
C TYR A 74 8.54 -32.63 -36.86
N ILE A 75 7.93 -32.45 -38.02
CA ILE A 75 6.47 -32.40 -38.18
C ILE A 75 6.09 -33.55 -39.10
N SER A 76 5.34 -34.51 -38.57
CA SER A 76 4.91 -35.70 -39.31
C SER A 76 3.64 -35.44 -40.13
N PHE A 77 3.59 -35.95 -41.35
CA PHE A 77 2.41 -35.99 -42.21
C PHE A 77 1.68 -37.33 -42.01
N ASP A 78 0.47 -37.26 -41.45
CA ASP A 78 -0.44 -38.40 -41.34
C ASP A 78 -1.81 -38.02 -41.93
N PRO A 79 -2.24 -38.63 -43.07
CA PRO A 79 -1.55 -39.67 -43.85
C PRO A 79 -0.29 -39.13 -44.59
N PRO A 80 0.59 -39.98 -45.17
CA PRO A 80 1.71 -39.51 -45.99
C PRO A 80 1.28 -38.68 -47.21
N LEU A 81 2.19 -37.87 -47.76
CA LEU A 81 1.96 -37.05 -48.95
C LEU A 81 1.85 -37.93 -50.20
N GLU A 82 0.81 -37.70 -51.01
CA GLU A 82 0.55 -38.52 -52.21
C GLU A 82 1.06 -37.87 -53.51
N SER A 83 1.25 -36.55 -53.52
CA SER A 83 1.72 -35.79 -54.69
C SER A 83 2.33 -34.44 -54.31
N SER A 84 3.04 -33.80 -55.24
CA SER A 84 3.56 -32.43 -55.05
C SER A 84 2.45 -31.39 -54.86
N MET A 85 1.29 -31.57 -55.49
CA MET A 85 0.12 -30.71 -55.31
C MET A 85 -0.52 -30.89 -53.93
N ASP A 86 -0.50 -32.11 -53.39
CA ASP A 86 -0.95 -32.41 -52.02
C ASP A 86 -0.02 -31.75 -50.98
N ALA A 87 1.31 -31.88 -51.18
CA ALA A 87 2.31 -31.21 -50.36
C ALA A 87 2.06 -29.68 -50.27
N ARG A 88 1.82 -29.03 -51.41
CA ARG A 88 1.52 -27.58 -51.45
C ARG A 88 0.24 -27.25 -50.68
N LYS A 89 -0.85 -28.01 -50.89
CA LYS A 89 -2.13 -27.74 -50.22
C LYS A 89 -2.02 -27.88 -48.70
N ARG A 90 -1.33 -28.92 -48.22
CA ARG A 90 -1.16 -29.15 -46.77
C ARG A 90 -0.25 -28.12 -46.12
N LEU A 91 0.85 -27.74 -46.77
CA LEU A 91 1.72 -26.67 -46.26
C LEU A 91 0.98 -25.34 -46.10
N VAL A 92 0.16 -24.96 -47.09
CA VAL A 92 -0.68 -23.75 -47.01
C VAL A 92 -1.71 -23.85 -45.88
N ALA A 93 -2.36 -25.01 -45.73
CA ALA A 93 -3.34 -25.23 -44.68
C ALA A 93 -2.70 -25.14 -43.27
N MET A 94 -1.57 -25.83 -43.06
CA MET A 94 -0.83 -25.80 -41.80
C MET A 94 -0.30 -24.40 -41.48
N SER A 95 0.21 -23.66 -42.47
CA SER A 95 0.67 -22.28 -42.28
C SER A 95 -0.47 -21.41 -41.77
N ARG A 96 -1.61 -21.43 -42.45
CA ARG A 96 -2.78 -20.64 -42.07
C ARG A 96 -3.29 -20.98 -40.67
N GLU A 97 -3.36 -22.27 -40.35
CA GLU A 97 -3.78 -22.74 -39.02
C GLU A 97 -2.79 -22.30 -37.92
N SER A 98 -1.48 -22.34 -38.20
CA SER A 98 -0.45 -21.89 -37.27
C SER A 98 -0.49 -20.37 -37.04
N GLU A 99 -0.74 -19.58 -38.09
CA GLU A 99 -0.90 -18.13 -38.00
C GLU A 99 -2.13 -17.73 -37.18
N GLU A 100 -3.28 -18.39 -37.43
CA GLU A 100 -4.52 -18.13 -36.71
C GLU A 100 -4.36 -18.44 -35.21
N ARG A 101 -3.78 -19.60 -34.86
CA ARG A 101 -3.53 -19.97 -33.46
C ARG A 101 -2.50 -19.09 -32.77
N ASN A 102 -1.40 -18.75 -33.44
CA ASN A 102 -0.40 -17.84 -32.88
C ASN A 102 -0.99 -16.44 -32.65
N ARG A 103 -1.88 -15.98 -33.53
CA ARG A 103 -2.60 -14.69 -33.36
C ARG A 103 -3.52 -14.71 -32.13
N GLU A 104 -4.20 -15.82 -31.87
CA GLU A 104 -5.04 -15.97 -30.66
C GLU A 104 -4.20 -15.94 -29.38
N LEU A 105 -3.08 -16.68 -29.34
CA LEU A 105 -2.14 -16.67 -28.21
C LEU A 105 -1.58 -15.27 -27.96
N TYR A 106 -1.20 -14.54 -29.01
CA TYR A 106 -0.72 -13.17 -28.90
C TYR A 106 -1.79 -12.22 -28.32
N LYS A 107 -3.06 -12.36 -28.78
CA LYS A 107 -4.18 -11.58 -28.23
C LYS A 107 -4.43 -11.89 -26.75
N GLN A 108 -4.35 -13.15 -26.34
CA GLN A 108 -4.49 -13.54 -24.93
C GLN A 108 -3.37 -12.97 -24.06
N GLY A 109 -2.11 -13.04 -24.53
CA GLY A 109 -0.97 -12.44 -23.84
C GLY A 109 -1.09 -10.93 -23.71
N LEU A 110 -1.49 -10.24 -24.78
CA LEU A 110 -1.72 -8.79 -24.77
C LEU A 110 -2.88 -8.40 -23.84
N ALA A 111 -3.96 -9.18 -23.83
CA ALA A 111 -5.10 -8.95 -22.92
C ALA A 111 -4.71 -9.10 -21.45
N MET A 112 -3.88 -10.11 -21.11
CA MET A 112 -3.33 -10.29 -19.78
C MET A 112 -2.45 -9.11 -19.35
N PHE A 113 -1.56 -8.65 -20.24
CA PHE A 113 -0.73 -7.47 -19.99
C PHE A 113 -1.59 -6.21 -19.77
N TYR A 114 -2.61 -6.01 -20.62
CA TYR A 114 -3.53 -4.88 -20.52
C TYR A 114 -4.38 -4.92 -19.25
N MET A 115 -4.82 -6.10 -18.81
CA MET A 115 -5.49 -6.29 -17.51
C MET A 115 -4.57 -5.92 -16.35
N ALA A 116 -3.33 -6.41 -16.35
CA ALA A 116 -2.35 -6.06 -15.31
C ALA A 116 -2.07 -4.54 -15.29
N PHE A 117 -1.88 -3.92 -16.44
CA PHE A 117 -1.70 -2.47 -16.57
C PHE A 117 -2.91 -1.70 -16.03
N LYS A 118 -4.14 -2.13 -16.35
CA LYS A 118 -5.37 -1.52 -15.81
C LYS A 118 -5.46 -1.61 -14.29
N ILE A 119 -5.10 -2.76 -13.71
CA ILE A 119 -5.09 -2.94 -12.25
C ILE A 119 -4.06 -1.98 -11.63
N ILE A 120 -2.85 -1.93 -12.17
CA ILE A 120 -1.79 -1.04 -11.68
C ILE A 120 -2.25 0.42 -11.79
N ALA A 121 -2.71 0.86 -12.96
CA ALA A 121 -3.20 2.22 -13.18
C ALA A 121 -4.38 2.57 -12.24
N GLY A 122 -5.31 1.64 -12.03
CA GLY A 122 -6.42 1.80 -11.09
C GLY A 122 -5.94 1.95 -9.64
N THR A 123 -5.01 1.11 -9.21
CA THR A 123 -4.43 1.22 -7.85
C THR A 123 -3.64 2.52 -7.66
N CYS A 124 -2.87 2.96 -8.67
CA CYS A 124 -2.20 4.25 -8.65
C CYS A 124 -3.19 5.41 -8.58
N LEU A 125 -4.29 5.37 -9.33
CA LEU A 125 -5.33 6.40 -9.31
C LEU A 125 -5.96 6.51 -7.93
N VAL A 126 -6.32 5.38 -7.31
CA VAL A 126 -6.88 5.36 -5.94
C VAL A 126 -5.86 5.92 -4.94
N PHE A 127 -4.60 5.54 -5.05
CA PHE A 127 -3.55 6.05 -4.17
C PHE A 127 -3.36 7.57 -4.31
N CYS A 128 -3.27 8.07 -5.54
CA CYS A 128 -3.19 9.51 -5.84
C CYS A 128 -4.43 10.25 -5.31
N MET A 129 -5.62 9.69 -5.46
CA MET A 129 -6.86 10.26 -4.95
C MET A 129 -6.85 10.33 -3.42
N CYS A 130 -6.43 9.25 -2.73
CA CYS A 130 -6.30 9.26 -1.28
C CYS A 130 -5.28 10.30 -0.79
N HIS A 131 -4.12 10.40 -1.45
CA HIS A 131 -3.11 11.42 -1.13
C HIS A 131 -3.62 12.84 -1.37
N LEU A 132 -4.34 13.06 -2.47
CA LEU A 132 -4.99 14.33 -2.76
C LEU A 132 -6.02 14.68 -1.68
N LEU A 133 -6.88 13.73 -1.29
CA LEU A 133 -7.88 13.94 -0.24
C LEU A 133 -7.23 14.21 1.12
N GLN A 134 -6.13 13.53 1.45
CA GLN A 134 -5.36 13.82 2.67
C GLN A 134 -4.71 15.20 2.62
N HIS A 135 -4.14 15.57 1.48
CA HIS A 135 -3.54 16.89 1.28
C HIS A 135 -4.61 17.98 1.37
N LEU A 136 -5.75 17.81 0.71
CA LEU A 136 -6.91 18.68 0.83
C LEU A 136 -7.35 18.75 2.28
N ASN A 137 -7.54 17.63 2.98
CA ASN A 137 -7.90 17.65 4.40
C ASN A 137 -6.88 18.45 5.22
N SER A 138 -5.56 18.25 5.02
CA SER A 138 -4.51 19.00 5.72
C SER A 138 -4.52 20.50 5.42
N ALA A 139 -4.70 20.89 4.16
CA ALA A 139 -4.77 22.29 3.72
C ALA A 139 -6.05 22.98 4.20
N TRP A 140 -7.16 22.24 4.23
CA TRP A 140 -8.45 22.69 4.74
C TRP A 140 -8.48 22.79 6.25
N THR A 141 -7.58 22.11 6.95
CA THR A 141 -7.45 22.34 8.38
C THR A 141 -6.97 23.76 8.63
N ASN A 142 -7.86 24.59 9.19
CA ASN A 142 -7.67 26.01 9.51
C ASN A 142 -7.81 26.98 8.31
N ALA A 143 -8.59 26.58 7.29
CA ALA A 143 -9.10 27.51 6.28
C ALA A 143 -9.89 28.64 6.95
N ALA A 144 -9.84 29.87 6.40
CA ALA A 144 -10.78 30.91 6.81
C ALA A 144 -12.22 30.44 6.51
N PRO A 145 -13.25 30.88 7.24
CA PRO A 145 -14.64 30.55 6.93
C PRO A 145 -14.97 30.83 5.46
N VAL A 146 -15.77 29.96 4.84
CA VAL A 146 -16.21 30.16 3.46
C VAL A 146 -16.91 31.51 3.35
N PRO A 147 -16.48 32.42 2.44
CA PRO A 147 -17.14 33.70 2.26
C PRO A 147 -18.60 33.48 1.84
N ALA A 148 -19.51 34.29 2.41
CA ALA A 148 -20.91 34.26 2.01
C ALA A 148 -21.11 34.66 0.54
N ASP A 149 -20.22 35.50 0.01
CA ASP A 149 -20.20 35.90 -1.40
C ASP A 149 -19.43 34.87 -2.25
N ALA A 150 -20.13 34.25 -3.19
CA ALA A 150 -19.58 33.27 -4.13
C ALA A 150 -18.51 33.87 -5.06
N ALA A 151 -18.52 35.19 -5.31
CA ALA A 151 -17.50 35.84 -6.13
C ALA A 151 -16.10 35.78 -5.51
N LEU A 152 -16.02 35.65 -4.18
CA LEU A 152 -14.76 35.54 -3.44
C LEU A 152 -14.21 34.11 -3.35
N TRP A 153 -14.98 33.10 -3.78
CA TRP A 153 -14.59 31.69 -3.66
C TRP A 153 -13.28 31.33 -4.36
N PRO A 154 -12.99 31.78 -5.60
CA PRO A 154 -11.72 31.43 -6.25
C PRO A 154 -10.50 31.96 -5.50
N PHE A 155 -10.56 33.19 -5.01
CA PHE A 155 -9.49 33.81 -4.23
C PHE A 155 -9.35 33.19 -2.84
N TRP A 156 -10.47 32.92 -2.17
CA TRP A 156 -10.51 32.23 -0.88
C TRP A 156 -9.97 30.79 -1.00
N LEU A 157 -10.35 30.06 -2.04
CA LEU A 157 -9.88 28.69 -2.30
C LEU A 157 -8.38 28.68 -2.59
N TRP A 158 -7.88 29.61 -3.41
CA TRP A 158 -6.44 29.75 -3.66
C TRP A 158 -5.67 30.05 -2.36
N THR A 159 -6.13 31.01 -1.56
CA THR A 159 -5.43 31.36 -0.33
C THR A 159 -5.49 30.25 0.71
N THR A 160 -6.60 29.52 0.80
CA THR A 160 -6.75 28.33 1.67
C THR A 160 -5.83 27.18 1.26
N LEU A 161 -5.75 26.88 -0.04
CA LEU A 161 -4.94 25.77 -0.53
C LEU A 161 -3.44 26.10 -0.61
N ALA A 162 -3.07 27.35 -0.87
CA ALA A 162 -1.69 27.76 -1.13
C ALA A 162 -0.98 28.42 0.06
N LYS A 163 -1.69 29.03 1.03
CA LYS A 163 -1.04 29.69 2.18
C LYS A 163 -1.09 28.80 3.42
N ARG A 164 0.07 28.31 3.83
CA ARG A 164 0.27 27.75 5.18
C ARG A 164 0.07 28.84 6.23
N SER A 165 -0.76 28.54 7.23
CA SER A 165 -1.05 29.49 8.31
C SER A 165 0.04 29.53 9.39
N ARG A 166 0.95 28.55 9.45
CA ARG A 166 2.13 28.57 10.31
C ARG A 166 3.37 27.94 9.62
N PRO A 167 4.59 28.42 9.92
CA PRO A 167 5.82 27.81 9.43
C PRO A 167 6.10 26.47 10.12
N GLU A 168 6.92 25.63 9.51
CA GLU A 168 7.36 24.37 10.11
C GLU A 168 8.23 24.61 11.36
N LEU A 169 8.18 23.67 12.32
CA LEU A 169 9.12 23.67 13.43
C LEU A 169 10.49 23.18 12.95
N THR A 170 11.50 24.03 13.10
CA THR A 170 12.90 23.69 12.90
C THR A 170 13.51 23.24 14.22
N SER A 171 14.70 22.63 14.18
CA SER A 171 15.43 22.22 15.39
C SER A 171 15.68 23.37 16.39
N GLU A 172 15.74 24.62 15.91
CA GLU A 172 15.86 25.78 16.78
C GLU A 172 14.54 26.16 17.44
N THR A 173 13.42 26.11 16.71
CA THR A 173 12.11 26.50 17.26
C THR A 173 11.57 25.44 18.23
N TRP A 174 12.01 24.19 18.12
CA TRP A 174 11.72 23.12 19.09
C TRP A 174 12.21 23.45 20.51
N LYS A 175 13.34 24.17 20.66
CA LYS A 175 13.87 24.58 21.97
C LYS A 175 12.90 25.47 22.76
N ASN A 176 12.02 26.18 22.05
CA ASN A 176 11.01 27.06 22.64
C ASN A 176 9.68 26.34 22.90
N GLN A 177 9.56 25.06 22.54
CA GLN A 177 8.33 24.29 22.74
C GLN A 177 8.35 23.59 24.10
N THR A 178 7.24 23.74 24.83
CA THR A 178 6.97 22.98 26.04
C THR A 178 5.84 22.00 25.74
N VAL A 179 6.15 20.70 25.77
CA VAL A 179 5.23 19.63 25.41
C VAL A 179 4.77 18.89 26.66
N LEU A 180 3.47 18.86 26.92
CA LEU A 180 2.87 18.03 27.96
C LEU A 180 2.35 16.73 27.35
N ILE A 181 2.75 15.57 27.90
CA ILE A 181 2.34 14.24 27.41
C ILE A 181 1.73 13.44 28.56
N THR A 182 0.47 13.01 28.40
CA THR A 182 -0.14 12.05 29.34
C THR A 182 0.17 10.62 28.92
N GLY A 183 0.40 9.72 29.89
CA GLY A 183 0.84 8.35 29.60
C GLY A 183 2.25 8.29 29.01
N GLY A 184 3.12 9.24 29.40
CA GLY A 184 4.44 9.43 28.81
C GLY A 184 5.52 8.48 29.32
N SER A 185 5.20 7.51 30.18
CA SER A 185 6.24 6.67 30.81
C SER A 185 6.59 5.40 30.05
N LYS A 186 5.64 4.82 29.30
CA LYS A 186 5.82 3.58 28.53
C LYS A 186 5.12 3.64 27.17
N GLY A 187 5.39 2.65 26.32
CA GLY A 187 4.73 2.48 25.02
C GLY A 187 4.87 3.70 24.11
N LEU A 188 3.81 4.01 23.36
CA LEU A 188 3.77 5.12 22.40
C LEU A 188 4.14 6.47 23.04
N GLY A 189 3.60 6.78 24.22
CA GLY A 189 3.85 8.05 24.90
C GLY A 189 5.33 8.25 25.23
N ALA A 190 6.03 7.19 25.65
CA ALA A 190 7.47 7.25 25.92
C ALA A 190 8.30 7.40 24.64
N THR A 191 7.92 6.71 23.56
CA THR A 191 8.61 6.84 22.25
C THR A 191 8.44 8.25 21.69
N VAL A 192 7.23 8.82 21.75
CA VAL A 192 6.98 10.21 21.36
C VAL A 192 7.78 11.18 22.25
N ALA A 193 7.77 10.99 23.57
CA ALA A 193 8.55 11.82 24.49
C ALA A 193 10.04 11.81 24.15
N ARG A 194 10.60 10.64 23.80
CA ARG A 194 12.01 10.49 23.38
C ARG A 194 12.31 11.28 22.12
N LEU A 195 11.51 11.09 21.07
CA LEU A 195 11.70 11.79 19.79
C LEU A 195 11.61 13.32 19.92
N LEU A 196 10.80 13.82 20.85
CA LEU A 196 10.64 15.26 21.11
C LEU A 196 11.79 15.85 21.92
N VAL A 197 12.29 15.15 22.95
CA VAL A 197 13.47 15.64 23.68
C VAL A 197 14.73 15.63 22.82
N ASP A 198 14.86 14.65 21.91
CA ASP A 198 15.97 14.57 20.95
C ASP A 198 15.95 15.73 19.95
N ARG A 199 14.77 16.27 19.66
CA ARG A 199 14.58 17.51 18.88
C ARG A 199 14.85 18.80 19.66
N GLY A 200 15.13 18.68 20.96
CA GLY A 200 15.41 19.82 21.85
C GLY A 200 14.20 20.40 22.58
N ALA A 201 13.02 19.78 22.46
CA ALA A 201 11.83 20.24 23.17
C ALA A 201 11.91 20.01 24.69
N LYS A 202 11.28 20.89 25.45
CA LYS A 202 11.07 20.69 26.89
C LYS A 202 9.84 19.81 27.09
N VAL A 203 10.02 18.57 27.52
CA VAL A 203 8.94 17.59 27.65
C VAL A 203 8.54 17.42 29.11
N ILE A 204 7.24 17.45 29.37
CA ILE A 204 6.61 17.20 30.66
C ILE A 204 5.84 15.89 30.53
N SER A 205 6.31 14.85 31.20
CA SER A 205 5.70 13.53 31.19
C SER A 205 4.80 13.35 32.40
N LEU A 206 3.52 13.10 32.17
CA LEU A 206 2.50 12.88 33.20
C LEU A 206 2.02 11.44 33.12
N ASP A 207 2.21 10.68 34.19
CA ASP A 207 1.87 9.25 34.23
C ASP A 207 1.73 8.77 35.69
N LYS A 208 1.16 7.58 35.93
CA LYS A 208 1.13 6.94 37.26
C LYS A 208 2.51 6.43 37.69
N SER A 209 3.38 6.21 36.71
CA SER A 209 4.72 5.64 36.87
C SER A 209 5.81 6.58 36.36
N LYS A 210 7.06 6.39 36.78
CA LYS A 210 8.19 7.18 36.27
C LYS A 210 8.52 6.80 34.82
N PRO A 211 9.04 7.75 34.01
CA PRO A 211 9.44 7.46 32.64
C PRO A 211 10.51 6.38 32.55
N SER A 212 10.41 5.55 31.50
CA SER A 212 11.36 4.47 31.20
C SER A 212 12.76 4.96 30.80
N PHE A 213 12.93 6.25 30.50
CA PHE A 213 14.21 6.86 30.15
C PHE A 213 14.42 8.18 30.91
N LYS A 214 15.68 8.61 31.01
CA LYS A 214 16.08 9.88 31.63
C LYS A 214 16.69 10.78 30.57
N HIS A 215 16.39 12.08 30.64
CA HIS A 215 16.96 13.10 29.77
C HIS A 215 16.99 14.45 30.52
N ALA A 216 17.86 15.39 30.14
CA ALA A 216 17.92 16.70 30.81
C ALA A 216 16.65 17.53 30.57
N ASN A 217 16.04 17.39 29.38
CA ASN A 217 14.86 18.14 28.97
C ASN A 217 13.51 17.46 29.32
N ILE A 218 13.50 16.43 30.17
CA ILE A 218 12.26 15.77 30.59
C ILE A 218 11.98 16.00 32.08
N SER A 219 10.79 16.50 32.39
CA SER A 219 10.27 16.65 33.76
C SER A 219 9.11 15.68 33.97
N ALA A 220 9.14 14.87 35.02
CA ALA A 220 8.14 13.84 35.26
C ALA A 220 7.22 14.21 36.44
N TYR A 221 5.91 14.08 36.24
CA TYR A 221 4.89 14.29 37.24
C TYR A 221 4.08 13.01 37.43
N ASN A 222 3.92 12.58 38.69
CA ASN A 222 3.03 11.48 39.02
C ASN A 222 1.58 11.99 39.08
N CYS A 223 0.70 11.39 38.28
CA CYS A 223 -0.72 11.75 38.26
C CYS A 223 -1.56 10.60 37.70
N ASP A 224 -2.61 10.22 38.42
CA ASP A 224 -3.66 9.38 37.89
C ASP A 224 -4.71 10.23 37.16
N VAL A 225 -4.69 10.19 35.83
CA VAL A 225 -5.63 10.94 34.98
C VAL A 225 -7.10 10.55 35.16
N SER A 226 -7.39 9.42 35.80
CA SER A 226 -8.77 9.04 36.17
C SER A 226 -9.32 9.87 37.33
N LYS A 227 -8.45 10.53 38.11
CA LYS A 227 -8.82 11.33 39.27
C LYS A 227 -8.72 12.82 38.96
N GLN A 228 -9.87 13.45 38.74
CA GLN A 228 -9.94 14.86 38.36
C GLN A 228 -9.19 15.81 39.30
N HIS A 229 -9.22 15.57 40.61
CA HIS A 229 -8.53 16.44 41.58
C HIS A 229 -7.01 16.39 41.43
N GLU A 230 -6.42 15.22 41.15
CA GLU A 230 -4.98 15.07 40.90
C GLU A 230 -4.59 15.79 39.60
N VAL A 231 -5.39 15.63 38.55
CA VAL A 231 -5.17 16.33 37.26
C VAL A 231 -5.14 17.84 37.46
N VAL A 232 -6.10 18.40 38.21
CA VAL A 232 -6.17 19.84 38.46
C VAL A 232 -4.99 20.33 39.29
N SER A 233 -4.59 19.62 40.35
CA SER A 233 -3.45 20.03 41.19
C SER A 233 -2.12 19.96 40.44
N VAL A 234 -1.92 18.92 39.64
CA VAL A 234 -0.70 18.74 38.83
C VAL A 234 -0.66 19.75 37.70
N ALA A 235 -1.79 20.03 37.04
CA ALA A 235 -1.88 21.07 36.02
C ALA A 235 -1.49 22.45 36.58
N ARG A 236 -1.98 22.84 37.77
CA ARG A 236 -1.56 24.11 38.41
C ARG A 236 -0.06 24.14 38.70
N SER A 237 0.49 23.03 39.18
CA SER A 237 1.93 22.92 39.48
C SER A 237 2.78 23.05 38.22
N ILE A 238 2.35 22.42 37.12
CA ILE A 238 2.98 22.53 35.80
C ILE A 238 2.92 23.97 35.31
N MET A 239 1.75 24.60 35.35
CA MET A 239 1.58 26.00 34.93
C MET A 239 2.48 26.94 35.72
N SER A 240 2.61 26.75 37.03
CA SER A 240 3.47 27.59 37.89
C SER A 240 4.96 27.36 37.64
N THR A 241 5.39 26.15 37.32
CA THR A 241 6.82 25.80 37.20
C THR A 241 7.33 25.98 35.76
N HIS A 242 6.50 25.65 34.78
CA HIS A 242 6.90 25.57 33.37
C HIS A 242 6.20 26.61 32.49
N GLY A 243 5.16 27.27 32.98
CA GLY A 243 4.27 28.09 32.16
C GLY A 243 3.27 27.26 31.35
N PRO A 244 2.48 27.90 30.47
CA PRO A 244 1.55 27.20 29.59
C PRO A 244 2.29 26.29 28.59
N PRO A 245 1.95 24.99 28.51
CA PRO A 245 2.45 24.13 27.45
C PRO A 245 2.01 24.65 26.08
N THR A 246 2.92 24.60 25.10
CA THR A 246 2.62 24.95 23.71
C THR A 246 1.97 23.81 22.95
N ILE A 247 2.25 22.57 23.37
CA ILE A 247 1.71 21.33 22.78
C ILE A 247 1.22 20.44 23.93
N VAL A 248 0.02 19.88 23.78
CA VAL A 248 -0.56 18.92 24.73
C VAL A 248 -0.92 17.63 23.99
N ILE A 249 -0.34 16.51 24.41
CA ILE A 249 -0.54 15.17 23.86
C ILE A 249 -1.33 14.35 24.88
N ASN A 250 -2.63 14.24 24.65
CA ASN A 250 -3.54 13.42 25.45
C ASN A 250 -3.47 11.95 24.99
N ASN A 251 -2.46 11.22 25.45
CA ASN A 251 -2.21 9.84 25.05
C ASN A 251 -2.71 8.78 26.06
N ALA A 252 -2.90 9.14 27.33
CA ALA A 252 -3.47 8.22 28.33
C ALA A 252 -4.97 7.95 28.08
N ALA A 253 -5.36 6.67 28.00
CA ALA A 253 -6.76 6.26 27.92
C ALA A 253 -6.98 4.86 28.53
N ASP A 254 -7.90 4.75 29.50
CA ASP A 254 -8.20 3.50 30.20
C ASP A 254 -9.38 2.70 29.60
N TYR A 255 -10.30 3.31 28.82
CA TYR A 255 -11.55 2.63 28.43
C TYR A 255 -11.91 2.72 26.93
N VAL A 256 -12.48 1.64 26.39
CA VAL A 256 -12.77 1.48 24.95
C VAL A 256 -13.88 2.41 24.46
N ALA A 257 -14.93 2.65 25.27
CA ALA A 257 -15.98 3.60 24.90
C ALA A 257 -15.44 5.04 24.82
N SER A 258 -14.49 5.39 25.70
CA SER A 258 -13.82 6.69 25.68
C SER A 258 -13.09 6.94 24.37
N LYS A 259 -12.56 5.90 23.70
CA LYS A 259 -11.89 6.05 22.39
C LYS A 259 -12.86 6.52 21.30
N HIS A 260 -14.09 6.03 21.29
CA HIS A 260 -15.12 6.49 20.34
C HIS A 260 -15.59 7.90 20.68
N ALA A 261 -15.81 8.20 21.96
CA ALA A 261 -16.19 9.53 22.41
C ALA A 261 -15.11 10.58 22.06
N LEU A 262 -13.82 10.23 22.13
CA LEU A 262 -12.73 11.11 21.75
C LEU A 262 -12.74 11.49 20.26
N VAL A 263 -13.20 10.61 19.37
CA VAL A 263 -13.34 10.94 17.93
C VAL A 263 -14.41 12.01 17.76
N GLY A 264 -15.61 11.80 18.32
CA GLY A 264 -16.69 12.80 18.25
C GLY A 264 -16.33 14.11 18.94
N LEU A 265 -15.70 14.04 20.13
CA LEU A 265 -15.21 15.22 20.83
C LEU A 265 -14.18 16.00 20.01
N HIS A 266 -13.25 15.31 19.35
CA HIS A 266 -12.25 15.94 18.50
C HIS A 266 -12.90 16.66 17.31
N GLU A 267 -13.89 16.03 16.67
CA GLU A 267 -14.63 16.61 15.56
C GLU A 267 -15.42 17.86 15.99
N SER A 268 -16.16 17.78 17.10
CA SER A 268 -16.92 18.91 17.65
C SER A 268 -16.00 20.04 18.10
N LEU A 269 -14.95 19.74 18.87
CA LEU A 269 -14.00 20.74 19.37
C LEU A 269 -13.34 21.48 18.21
N ARG A 270 -12.94 20.77 17.16
CA ARG A 270 -12.35 21.39 15.99
C ARG A 270 -13.32 22.36 15.33
N PHE A 271 -14.57 21.95 15.13
CA PHE A 271 -15.60 22.83 14.56
C PHE A 271 -15.82 24.08 15.40
N GLU A 272 -15.86 23.95 16.73
CA GLU A 272 -15.99 25.09 17.65
C GLU A 272 -14.79 26.04 17.59
N LEU A 273 -13.56 25.52 17.55
CA LEU A 273 -12.34 26.32 17.42
C LEU A 273 -12.32 27.16 16.13
N ASP A 274 -12.81 26.59 15.03
CA ASP A 274 -12.83 27.25 13.73
C ASP A 274 -13.97 28.29 13.63
N THR A 275 -15.17 27.95 14.11
CA THR A 275 -16.38 28.75 13.86
C THR A 275 -16.75 29.71 14.99
N ILE A 276 -16.64 29.25 16.24
CA ILE A 276 -17.05 30.01 17.43
C ILE A 276 -15.88 30.83 17.96
N TYR A 277 -14.78 30.16 18.30
CA TYR A 277 -13.63 30.79 18.94
C TYR A 277 -12.71 31.51 17.95
N LYS A 278 -12.79 31.17 16.65
CA LYS A 278 -12.00 31.77 15.57
C LYS A 278 -10.51 31.80 15.88
N THR A 279 -9.99 30.64 16.31
CA THR A 279 -8.58 30.47 16.72
C THR A 279 -7.78 29.66 15.69
N PRO A 280 -7.41 30.22 14.52
CA PRO A 280 -6.77 29.49 13.41
C PRO A 280 -5.35 28.97 13.72
N TYR A 281 -4.85 29.30 14.91
CA TYR A 281 -3.53 28.98 15.41
C TYR A 281 -3.54 27.81 16.39
N VAL A 282 -4.71 27.33 16.81
CA VAL A 282 -4.84 26.15 17.69
C VAL A 282 -5.06 24.93 16.79
N ARG A 283 -4.07 24.03 16.77
CA ARG A 283 -4.10 22.83 15.93
C ARG A 283 -4.54 21.62 16.75
N THR A 284 -5.37 20.78 16.15
CA THR A 284 -5.86 19.54 16.77
C THR A 284 -5.52 18.37 15.86
N THR A 285 -4.91 17.32 16.42
CA THR A 285 -4.54 16.11 15.68
C THR A 285 -5.15 14.90 16.38
N LEU A 286 -5.85 14.07 15.62
CA LEU A 286 -6.44 12.82 16.08
C LEU A 286 -5.56 11.66 15.63
N VAL A 287 -5.19 10.77 16.56
CA VAL A 287 -4.37 9.60 16.26
C VAL A 287 -5.21 8.35 16.51
N THR A 288 -5.43 7.55 15.48
CA THR A 288 -6.17 6.28 15.53
C THR A 288 -5.25 5.13 15.11
N PRO A 289 -4.42 4.64 16.05
CA PRO A 289 -3.56 3.52 15.76
C PRO A 289 -4.31 2.19 15.82
N GLY A 290 -3.82 1.23 15.04
CA GLY A 290 -4.13 -0.18 15.15
C GLY A 290 -3.34 -0.83 16.28
N GLN A 291 -3.27 -2.16 16.24
CA GLN A 291 -2.58 -2.96 17.25
C GLN A 291 -1.06 -2.77 17.17
N MET A 292 -0.40 -2.66 18.33
CA MET A 292 1.04 -2.45 18.45
C MET A 292 1.69 -3.54 19.31
N ASP A 293 2.51 -4.39 18.69
CA ASP A 293 3.09 -5.59 19.32
C ASP A 293 4.08 -5.26 20.47
N GLU A 294 4.80 -4.13 20.38
CA GLU A 294 5.83 -3.73 21.35
C GLU A 294 5.26 -3.15 22.66
N THR A 295 3.96 -2.85 22.70
CA THR A 295 3.34 -2.31 23.91
C THR A 295 2.88 -3.43 24.82
N SER A 296 3.14 -3.29 26.12
CA SER A 296 2.70 -4.25 27.14
C SER A 296 1.20 -4.58 27.08
N MET A 297 0.39 -3.66 26.54
CA MET A 297 -1.05 -3.80 26.36
C MET A 297 -1.46 -4.94 25.41
N PHE A 298 -0.66 -5.26 24.39
CA PHE A 298 -0.98 -6.32 23.40
C PHE A 298 -0.07 -7.55 23.50
N SER A 299 0.89 -7.57 24.43
CA SER A 299 1.92 -8.61 24.56
C SER A 299 1.41 -10.04 24.81
N GLY A 300 0.17 -10.22 25.28
CA GLY A 300 -0.40 -11.54 25.54
C GLY A 300 -1.46 -12.00 24.54
N ILE A 301 -1.62 -11.32 23.41
CA ILE A 301 -2.58 -11.72 22.37
C ILE A 301 -1.86 -12.59 21.33
N GLN A 302 -2.24 -13.86 21.25
CA GLN A 302 -1.75 -14.78 20.23
C GLN A 302 -2.67 -14.71 19.01
N TYR A 303 -2.12 -14.38 17.85
CA TYR A 303 -2.87 -14.29 16.60
C TYR A 303 -2.61 -15.51 15.72
N ASN A 304 -3.67 -16.03 15.09
CA ASN A 304 -3.49 -16.99 14.02
C ASN A 304 -2.82 -16.29 12.80
N ARG A 305 -2.10 -17.07 11.99
CA ARG A 305 -1.31 -16.56 10.84
C ARG A 305 -2.18 -15.83 9.80
N PHE A 306 -3.41 -16.28 9.59
CA PHE A 306 -4.38 -15.68 8.67
C PHE A 306 -4.89 -14.32 9.16
N ALA A 307 -5.21 -14.19 10.45
CA ALA A 307 -5.62 -12.92 11.05
C ALA A 307 -4.51 -11.86 10.97
N ARG A 308 -3.25 -12.27 11.18
CA ARG A 308 -2.07 -11.37 11.09
C ARG A 308 -1.81 -10.87 9.67
N PHE A 309 -2.25 -11.61 8.65
CA PHE A 309 -2.13 -11.19 7.25
C PHE A 309 -3.09 -10.03 6.92
N PHE A 310 -4.35 -10.10 7.36
CA PHE A 310 -5.35 -9.07 7.07
C PHE A 310 -5.31 -7.87 8.04
N ALA A 311 -4.83 -8.06 9.26
CA ALA A 311 -4.66 -6.99 10.25
C ALA A 311 -3.24 -7.01 10.81
N PRO A 312 -2.24 -6.56 10.03
CA PRO A 312 -0.86 -6.49 10.51
C PRO A 312 -0.74 -5.50 11.67
N CYS A 313 0.18 -5.78 12.58
CA CYS A 313 0.50 -4.88 13.68
C CYS A 313 1.36 -3.71 13.18
N VAL A 314 1.18 -2.54 13.79
CA VAL A 314 1.98 -1.34 13.51
C VAL A 314 3.09 -1.20 14.54
N GLN A 315 4.27 -0.82 14.08
CA GLN A 315 5.39 -0.48 14.95
C GLN A 315 5.13 0.85 15.68
N VAL A 316 5.54 0.92 16.95
CA VAL A 316 5.29 2.10 17.79
C VAL A 316 6.03 3.31 17.23
N GLU A 317 7.25 3.12 16.75
CA GLU A 317 8.11 4.15 16.15
C GLU A 317 7.43 4.79 14.94
N SER A 318 6.84 4.00 14.04
CA SER A 318 6.17 4.53 12.85
C SER A 318 4.97 5.42 13.18
N VAL A 319 4.26 5.13 14.28
CA VAL A 319 3.16 5.98 14.75
C VAL A 319 3.72 7.22 15.44
N ALA A 320 4.76 7.08 16.28
CA ALA A 320 5.41 8.19 16.95
C ALA A 320 6.02 9.20 15.95
N GLU A 321 6.69 8.71 14.90
CA GLU A 321 7.21 9.53 13.80
C GLU A 321 6.09 10.29 13.07
N ALA A 322 4.94 9.65 12.82
CA ALA A 322 3.81 10.31 12.19
C ALA A 322 3.23 11.43 13.07
N ILE A 323 3.20 11.23 14.40
CA ILE A 323 2.79 12.25 15.37
C ILE A 323 3.76 13.43 15.32
N VAL A 324 5.06 13.14 15.39
CA VAL A 324 6.08 14.19 15.38
C VAL A 324 6.11 14.93 14.04
N ASP A 325 5.96 14.24 12.89
CA ASP A 325 5.85 14.87 11.57
C ASP A 325 4.65 15.83 11.48
N ALA A 326 3.51 15.46 12.07
CA ALA A 326 2.34 16.35 12.11
C ALA A 326 2.61 17.59 12.98
N LEU A 327 3.31 17.43 14.10
CA LEU A 327 3.72 18.55 14.95
C LEU A 327 4.75 19.45 14.25
N GLU A 328 5.74 18.87 13.57
CA GLU A 328 6.77 19.60 12.81
C GLU A 328 6.15 20.42 11.69
N LYS A 329 5.23 19.83 10.93
CA LYS A 329 4.51 20.55 9.86
C LYS A 329 3.48 21.54 10.38
N GLN A 330 3.17 21.52 11.67
CA GLN A 330 2.13 22.33 12.31
C GLN A 330 0.76 22.21 11.63
N GLU A 331 0.44 21.01 11.17
CA GLU A 331 -0.80 20.69 10.47
C GLU A 331 -1.74 19.91 11.40
N SER A 332 -3.03 20.26 11.39
CA SER A 332 -4.03 19.40 12.03
C SER A 332 -4.23 18.17 11.13
N ARG A 333 -4.11 16.97 11.69
CA ARG A 333 -4.21 15.73 10.90
C ARG A 333 -5.02 14.67 11.63
N THR A 334 -5.60 13.77 10.85
CA THR A 334 -6.12 12.50 11.35
C THR A 334 -5.14 11.41 10.95
N ILE A 335 -4.30 10.99 11.90
CA ILE A 335 -3.26 9.98 11.70
C ILE A 335 -3.88 8.61 11.93
N VAL A 336 -4.09 7.86 10.87
CA VAL A 336 -4.63 6.50 10.93
C VAL A 336 -3.56 5.52 10.47
N LYS A 337 -3.15 4.59 11.34
CA LYS A 337 -2.14 3.58 11.00
C LYS A 337 -2.44 2.24 11.67
N PRO A 338 -2.39 1.09 10.96
CA PRO A 338 -2.18 0.93 9.52
C PRO A 338 -3.40 1.31 8.68
N TRP A 339 -3.27 1.27 7.35
CA TRP A 339 -4.30 1.67 6.40
C TRP A 339 -5.66 0.98 6.62
N TYR A 340 -5.69 -0.27 7.08
CA TYR A 340 -6.95 -0.99 7.31
C TYR A 340 -7.81 -0.36 8.43
N VAL A 341 -7.20 0.38 9.36
CA VAL A 341 -7.94 1.07 10.43
C VAL A 341 -8.82 2.17 9.82
N ALA A 342 -8.40 2.78 8.71
CA ALA A 342 -9.20 3.77 7.99
C ALA A 342 -10.43 3.12 7.32
N ALA A 343 -10.36 1.84 6.98
CA ALA A 343 -11.48 1.09 6.42
C ALA A 343 -12.41 0.51 7.51
N ALA A 344 -12.00 0.48 8.78
CA ALA A 344 -12.80 -0.07 9.87
C ALA A 344 -14.20 0.56 10.02
N PRO A 345 -14.40 1.88 9.84
CA PRO A 345 -15.74 2.48 9.84
C PRO A 345 -16.65 1.95 8.73
N LEU A 346 -16.10 1.55 7.57
CA LEU A 346 -16.89 0.99 6.46
C LEU A 346 -17.49 -0.37 6.83
N LEU A 347 -16.89 -1.10 7.77
CA LEU A 347 -17.45 -2.36 8.26
C LEU A 347 -18.83 -2.15 8.92
N ARG A 348 -19.14 -0.95 9.43
CA ARG A 348 -20.45 -0.63 10.01
C ARG A 348 -21.57 -0.56 8.97
N ILE A 349 -21.22 -0.40 7.69
CA ILE A 349 -22.17 -0.35 6.58
C ILE A 349 -22.53 -1.77 6.13
N LEU A 350 -21.71 -2.78 6.48
CA LEU A 350 -21.91 -4.16 6.05
C LEU A 350 -23.09 -4.82 6.81
N PRO A 351 -23.79 -5.78 6.18
CA PRO A 351 -24.81 -6.57 6.85
C PRO A 351 -24.27 -7.27 8.11
N SER A 352 -25.12 -7.44 9.13
CA SER A 352 -24.76 -8.03 10.42
C SER A 352 -24.08 -9.40 10.31
N ILE A 353 -24.50 -10.23 9.36
CA ILE A 353 -23.89 -11.55 9.11
C ILE A 353 -22.39 -11.47 8.74
N VAL A 354 -22.00 -10.42 8.02
CA VAL A 354 -20.61 -10.20 7.63
C VAL A 354 -19.81 -9.70 8.83
N HIS A 355 -20.41 -8.83 9.63
CA HIS A 355 -19.81 -8.34 10.88
C HIS A 355 -19.56 -9.48 11.87
N ASP A 356 -20.54 -10.35 12.08
CA ASP A 356 -20.43 -11.51 12.98
C ASP A 356 -19.41 -12.53 12.47
N GLY A 357 -19.35 -12.74 11.14
CA GLY A 357 -18.33 -13.57 10.51
C GLY A 357 -16.91 -13.04 10.72
N ILE A 358 -16.70 -11.73 10.58
CA ILE A 358 -15.40 -11.09 10.84
C ILE A 358 -15.02 -11.20 12.32
N GLN A 359 -15.95 -10.98 13.24
CA GLN A 359 -15.72 -11.15 14.68
C GLN A 359 -15.36 -12.60 15.03
N TRP A 360 -16.02 -13.57 14.39
CA TRP A 360 -15.72 -14.99 14.56
C TRP A 360 -14.31 -15.34 14.09
N VAL A 361 -13.91 -14.88 12.89
CA VAL A 361 -12.55 -15.09 12.35
C VAL A 361 -11.47 -14.40 13.21
N ARG A 362 -11.81 -13.27 13.85
CA ARG A 362 -10.89 -12.54 14.74
C ARG A 362 -10.63 -13.18 16.10
N GLU A 363 -11.31 -14.28 16.45
CA GLU A 363 -11.12 -14.99 17.73
C GLU A 363 -11.22 -14.06 18.97
N GLU A 364 -12.16 -13.09 18.95
CA GLU A 364 -12.33 -12.11 20.04
C GLU A 364 -12.58 -12.73 21.43
N ARG A 365 -12.93 -14.03 21.50
CA ARG A 365 -13.04 -14.79 22.76
C ARG A 365 -11.72 -14.83 23.55
N LEU A 366 -10.57 -14.89 22.89
CA LEU A 366 -9.26 -14.87 23.55
C LEU A 366 -8.87 -13.45 23.99
N MET A 367 -9.14 -12.46 23.14
CA MET A 367 -8.95 -11.05 23.49
C MET A 367 -9.78 -10.65 24.71
N ASN A 368 -11.07 -10.97 24.75
CA ASN A 368 -11.95 -10.61 25.87
C ASN A 368 -11.47 -11.20 27.21
N ARG A 369 -10.91 -12.42 27.22
CA ARG A 369 -10.32 -13.02 28.43
C ARG A 369 -9.02 -12.35 28.86
N HIS A 370 -8.19 -11.91 27.91
CA HIS A 370 -6.95 -11.19 28.19
C HIS A 370 -7.24 -9.77 28.70
N TRP A 371 -8.12 -9.03 28.02
CA TRP A 371 -8.56 -7.70 28.42
C TRP A 371 -9.25 -7.69 29.79
N ALA A 372 -10.08 -8.69 30.09
CA ALA A 372 -10.70 -8.82 31.42
C ALA A 372 -9.68 -9.06 32.56
N ARG A 373 -8.48 -9.58 32.26
CA ARG A 373 -7.39 -9.72 33.25
C ARG A 373 -6.58 -8.43 33.43
N ILE A 374 -6.38 -7.67 32.37
CA ILE A 374 -5.56 -6.44 32.39
C ILE A 374 -6.38 -5.23 32.85
N MET A 375 -7.66 -5.17 32.48
CA MET A 375 -8.60 -4.12 32.83
C MET A 375 -9.79 -4.73 33.57
N PRO A 376 -9.65 -5.08 34.86
CA PRO A 376 -10.79 -5.48 35.65
C PRO A 376 -11.80 -4.32 35.66
N CYS A 377 -13.03 -4.60 35.20
CA CYS A 377 -14.11 -3.64 35.30
C CYS A 377 -14.25 -3.24 36.78
N PRO A 378 -14.21 -1.95 37.14
CA PRO A 378 -14.50 -1.55 38.50
C PRO A 378 -15.93 -1.98 38.81
N ARG A 379 -16.09 -2.81 39.85
CA ARG A 379 -17.41 -3.18 40.36
C ARG A 379 -18.07 -2.00 41.05
#